data_AF-A0A1Q6ESF2-F1
#
_entry.id   AF-A0A1Q6ESF2-F1
#
_cell.length_a   1.000
_cell.length_b   1.000
_cell.length_c   1.000
_cell.angle_alpha   90.00
_cell.angle_beta   90.00
_cell.angle_gamma   90.00
#
_symmetry.space_group_name_H-M   'P 1'
#
loop_
_entity.id
_entity.type
_entity.pdbx_description
1 polymer ?
#
loop_
_entity_poly.entity_id
_entity_poly.type
_entity_poly.pdbx_seq_one_letter_code
_entity_poly.pdbx_strand_id
1 'polypeptide(L)'
;MDSMVLQQNKTTTLSGSAQKSSSGKTISVTLREGKHKYASSSTIDKAGKFSIKLPRIKGSLAQYTMEFAIATTVMKTRYMMYAWANFL
;
A
#
# COMPACT_ATOMS: atom_id res chain seq x y z
N MET A 1 -10.59 -0.77 6.86
CA MET A 1 -9.13 -0.56 6.78
C MET A 1 -8.83 0.65 7.63
N ASP A 2 -8.80 0.37 8.93
CA ASP A 2 -8.31 1.25 9.97
C ASP A 2 -6.87 1.67 9.68
N SER A 3 -6.47 2.78 10.28
CA SER A 3 -5.18 3.45 10.14
C SER A 3 -4.00 2.48 9.90
N MET A 4 -3.48 2.50 8.68
CA MET A 4 -2.27 1.76 8.35
C MET A 4 -1.03 2.50 8.85
N VAL A 5 -0.11 1.77 9.50
CA VAL A 5 1.20 2.26 9.94
C VAL A 5 2.33 1.62 9.12
N LEU A 6 3.05 2.42 8.32
CA LEU A 6 4.27 2.14 7.59
C LEU A 6 5.42 2.58 8.48
N GLN A 7 6.28 1.63 8.79
CA GLN A 7 7.50 1.91 9.51
C GLN A 7 8.62 2.21 8.52
N GLN A 8 9.35 3.30 8.75
CA GLN A 8 10.52 3.67 7.94
C GLN A 8 11.57 2.57 7.99
N ASN A 9 12.32 2.41 6.88
CA ASN A 9 13.40 1.43 6.74
C ASN A 9 13.01 -0.04 7.00
N LYS A 10 11.72 -0.34 7.12
CA LYS A 10 11.19 -1.70 7.26
C LYS A 10 10.29 -2.06 6.09
N THR A 11 10.26 -3.34 5.76
CA THR A 11 9.26 -3.85 4.80
C THR A 11 7.94 -3.99 5.53
N THR A 12 6.89 -3.38 5.00
CA THR A 12 5.52 -3.52 5.52
C THR A 12 4.71 -4.40 4.58
N THR A 13 3.89 -5.30 5.11
CA THR A 13 2.99 -6.12 4.31
C THR A 13 1.57 -5.54 4.37
N LEU A 14 1.00 -5.29 3.21
CA LEU A 14 -0.37 -4.84 2.99
C LEU A 14 -1.26 -6.03 2.69
N SER A 15 -2.10 -6.40 3.64
CA SER A 15 -3.09 -7.47 3.44
C SER A 15 -4.49 -6.90 3.34
N GLY A 16 -5.32 -7.51 2.50
CA GLY A 16 -6.70 -7.08 2.34
C GLY A 16 -7.53 -8.05 1.52
N SER A 17 -8.73 -7.61 1.19
CA SER A 17 -9.67 -8.35 0.34
C SER A 17 -10.23 -7.48 -0.76
N ALA A 18 -10.42 -8.07 -1.93
CA ALA A 18 -11.15 -7.55 -3.07
C ALA A 18 -12.38 -8.44 -3.35
N GLN A 19 -13.23 -8.03 -4.30
CA GLN A 19 -14.31 -8.89 -4.76
C GLN A 19 -13.75 -10.18 -5.38
N LYS A 20 -14.39 -11.32 -5.11
CA LYS A 20 -13.98 -12.63 -5.68
C LYS A 20 -13.91 -12.64 -7.21
N SER A 21 -14.73 -11.82 -7.88
CA SER A 21 -14.69 -11.60 -9.34
C SER A 21 -13.37 -10.99 -9.83
N SER A 22 -12.52 -10.49 -8.94
CA SER A 22 -11.18 -10.00 -9.24
C SER A 22 -10.07 -11.04 -9.01
N SER A 23 -10.42 -12.28 -8.65
CA SER A 23 -9.46 -13.40 -8.55
C SER A 23 -8.60 -13.51 -9.80
N GLY A 24 -7.30 -13.73 -9.64
CA GLY A 24 -6.33 -13.81 -10.73
C GLY A 24 -5.90 -12.46 -11.31
N LYS A 25 -6.56 -11.35 -10.96
CA LYS A 25 -6.11 -10.01 -11.35
C LYS A 25 -4.96 -9.55 -10.47
N THR A 26 -4.11 -8.72 -11.06
CA THR A 26 -3.06 -8.00 -10.33
C THR A 26 -3.68 -6.85 -9.56
N ILE A 27 -3.43 -6.79 -8.26
CA ILE A 27 -3.61 -5.61 -7.43
C ILE A 27 -2.26 -4.93 -7.24
N SER A 28 -2.21 -3.63 -7.48
CA SER A 28 -1.02 -2.81 -7.29
C SER A 28 -1.31 -1.70 -6.30
N VAL A 29 -0.29 -1.35 -5.52
CA VAL A 29 -0.28 -0.18 -4.66
C VAL A 29 0.86 0.73 -5.10
N THR A 30 0.57 2.01 -5.23
CA THR A 30 1.55 3.06 -5.44
C THR A 30 1.54 3.98 -4.24
N LEU A 31 2.67 4.13 -3.57
CA LEU A 31 2.89 5.16 -2.56
C LEU A 31 3.62 6.35 -3.19
N ARG A 32 3.15 7.55 -2.90
CA ARG A 32 3.82 8.80 -3.27
C ARG A 32 4.09 9.63 -2.03
N GLU A 33 5.31 10.11 -1.91
CA GLU A 33 5.80 11.00 -0.87
C GLU A 33 6.61 12.11 -1.55
N GLY A 34 5.97 13.25 -1.81
CA GLY A 34 6.56 14.32 -2.61
C GLY A 34 7.03 13.82 -3.99
N LYS A 35 8.35 13.84 -4.21
CA LYS A 35 8.98 13.37 -5.47
C LYS A 35 9.24 11.86 -5.50
N HIS A 36 9.18 11.18 -4.36
CA HIS A 36 9.42 9.75 -4.28
C HIS A 36 8.17 8.95 -4.62
N LYS A 37 8.35 7.91 -5.42
CA LYS A 37 7.29 6.98 -5.82
C LYS A 37 7.76 5.55 -5.55
N TYR A 38 6.93 4.79 -4.84
CA TYR A 38 7.16 3.39 -4.53
C TYR A 38 5.98 2.57 -5.04
N ALA A 39 6.25 1.55 -5.85
CA ALA A 39 5.22 0.67 -6.38
C ALA A 39 5.46 -0.76 -5.93
N SER A 40 4.37 -1.48 -5.63
CA SER A 40 4.40 -2.91 -5.38
C SER A 40 3.08 -3.54 -5.81
N SER A 41 3.08 -4.84 -6.04
CA SER A 41 1.89 -5.56 -6.50
C SER A 41 1.85 -6.99 -5.98
N SER A 42 0.65 -7.58 -6.07
CA SER A 42 0.39 -8.99 -5.81
C SER A 42 -0.75 -9.44 -6.71
N THR A 43 -0.89 -10.76 -6.87
CA THR A 43 -2.08 -11.36 -7.44
C THR A 43 -3.15 -11.54 -6.36
N ILE A 44 -4.41 -11.35 -6.73
CA ILE A 44 -5.56 -11.65 -5.88
C ILE A 44 -5.86 -13.16 -5.96
N ASP A 45 -5.97 -13.82 -4.82
CA ASP A 45 -6.27 -15.25 -4.77
C ASP A 45 -7.75 -15.58 -5.08
N LYS A 46 -8.07 -16.88 -5.14
CA LYS A 46 -9.43 -17.37 -5.41
C LYS A 46 -10.45 -16.99 -4.35
N ALA A 47 -10.01 -16.72 -3.12
CA ALA A 47 -10.86 -16.25 -2.02
C ALA A 47 -11.06 -14.73 -2.05
N GLY A 48 -10.40 -14.02 -2.98
CA GLY A 48 -10.40 -12.56 -3.06
C GLY A 48 -9.44 -11.90 -2.08
N LYS A 49 -8.49 -12.63 -1.49
CA LYS A 49 -7.46 -12.07 -0.59
C LYS A 49 -6.21 -11.68 -1.37
N PHE A 50 -5.48 -10.71 -0.84
CA PHE A 50 -4.18 -10.29 -1.37
C PHE A 50 -3.22 -9.95 -0.24
N SER A 51 -1.92 -10.04 -0.55
CA SER A 51 -0.83 -9.66 0.35
C SER A 51 0.30 -9.02 -0.44
N ILE A 52 0.46 -7.70 -0.31
CA ILE A 52 1.46 -6.91 -1.04
C ILE A 52 2.61 -6.56 -0.11
N LYS A 53 3.83 -6.97 -0.44
CA LYS A 53 5.03 -6.57 0.30
C LYS A 53 5.53 -5.23 -0.21
N LEU A 54 5.50 -4.20 0.63
CA LEU A 54 6.00 -2.88 0.27
C LEU A 54 7.52 -2.81 0.33
N PRO A 55 8.17 -2.07 -0.59
CA PRO A 55 9.59 -1.81 -0.50
C PRO A 55 9.91 -1.00 0.77
N ARG A 56 11.16 -1.05 1.21
CA ARG A 56 11.64 -0.20 2.30
C ARG A 56 11.58 1.26 1.85
N ILE A 57 10.79 2.06 2.54
CA ILE A 57 10.70 3.50 2.32
C ILE A 57 11.83 4.13 3.12
N LYS A 58 12.65 4.95 2.45
CA LYS A 58 13.75 5.71 3.06
C LYS A 58 13.29 7.15 3.25
N GLY A 59 13.49 7.71 4.45
CA GLY A 59 13.17 9.11 4.75
C GLY A 59 11.99 9.29 5.72
N SER A 60 11.71 10.55 6.08
CA SER A 60 10.65 10.92 7.02
C SER A 60 9.29 10.98 6.32
N LEU A 61 8.47 9.94 6.51
CA LEU A 61 7.09 9.90 6.04
C LEU A 61 6.23 10.92 6.80
N ALA A 62 6.32 12.20 6.47
CA ALA A 62 5.44 13.22 7.06
C ALA A 62 4.01 13.08 6.53
N GLN A 63 3.86 12.89 5.21
CA GLN A 63 2.60 12.68 4.51
C GLN A 63 2.83 11.82 3.27
N TYR A 64 1.92 10.90 2.98
CA TYR A 64 1.96 10.12 1.76
C TYR A 64 0.56 9.82 1.22
N THR A 65 0.50 9.58 -0.09
CA THR A 65 -0.70 9.15 -0.80
C THR A 65 -0.52 7.70 -1.23
N MET A 66 -1.49 6.85 -0.91
CA MET A 66 -1.57 5.49 -1.45
C MET A 66 -2.67 5.39 -2.50
N GLU A 67 -2.31 4.87 -3.66
CA GLU A 67 -3.25 4.55 -4.74
C GLU A 67 -3.29 3.03 -4.93
N PHE A 68 -4.47 2.44 -4.79
CA PHE A 68 -4.72 1.03 -5.08
C PHE A 68 -5.39 0.90 -6.44
N ALA A 69 -4.87 0.01 -7.28
CA ALA A 69 -5.45 -0.31 -8.56
C ALA A 69 -5.57 -1.83 -8.76
N ILE A 70 -6.64 -2.26 -9.42
CA ILE A 70 -6.84 -3.65 -9.84
C ILE A 70 -6.92 -3.66 -11.36
N ALA A 71 -6.08 -4.46 -12.02
CA ALA A 71 -6.00 -4.53 -13.48
C ALA A 71 -6.02 -3.12 -14.12
N THR A 72 -5.13 -2.24 -13.63
CA THR A 72 -4.93 -0.83 -14.02
C THR A 72 -6.05 0.16 -13.66
N THR A 73 -7.21 -0.29 -13.19
CA THR A 73 -8.27 0.61 -12.71
C THR A 73 -7.99 1.05 -11.27
N VAL A 74 -7.86 2.36 -11.03
CA VAL A 74 -7.70 2.91 -9.67
C VAL A 74 -9.01 2.72 -8.91
N MET A 75 -8.96 1.94 -7.85
CA MET A 75 -10.12 1.60 -7.03
C MET A 75 -10.23 2.54 -5.83
N LYS A 76 -9.08 3.01 -5.32
CA LYS A 76 -9.06 3.76 -4.08
C LYS A 76 -7.78 4.56 -3.92
N THR A 77 -7.95 5.81 -3.53
CA THR A 77 -6.86 6.69 -3.11
C THR A 77 -7.03 7.02 -1.63
N ARG A 78 -5.93 7.00 -0.88
CA ARG A 78 -5.91 7.31 0.56
C ARG A 78 -4.82 8.32 0.84
N TYR A 79 -5.18 9.38 1.53
CA TYR A 79 -4.26 10.34 2.11
C TYR A 79 -3.99 9.92 3.55
N MET A 80 -2.71 9.83 3.89
CA MET A 80 -2.31 9.35 5.20
C MET A 80 -1.17 10.22 5.73
N MET A 81 -1.36 10.72 6.95
CA MET A 81 -0.32 11.36 7.76
C MET A 81 0.24 10.31 8.71
N TYR A 82 1.56 10.27 8.91
CA TYR A 82 2.07 9.62 10.13
C TYR A 82 1.98 10.57 11.32
N ALA A 83 1.52 10.00 12.43
CA ALA A 83 1.93 10.40 13.76
C ALA A 83 3.34 9.83 14.01
N TRP A 84 4.21 10.66 14.56
CA TRP A 84 5.56 10.33 14.99
C TRP A 84 5.60 9.07 15.86
N ALA A 85 6.63 8.24 15.70
CA ALA A 85 7.03 7.28 16.73
C ALA A 85 8.51 7.47 17.04
N ASN A 86 8.72 8.27 18.10
CA ASN A 86 9.87 8.35 19.00
C ASN A 86 11.16 9.00 18.47
N PHE A 87 11.35 10.23 18.97
CA PHE A 87 12.61 10.74 19.48
C PHE A 87 13.45 9.64 20.14
N LEU A 88 14.71 9.55 19.73
CA LEU A 88 15.85 9.20 20.58
C LEU A 88 16.86 10.34 20.44
#